data_AF-I7IW98-F1
#
_entry.id   AF-I7IW98-F1
#
_cell.length_a   1.000
_cell.length_b   1.000
_cell.length_c   1.000
_cell.angle_alpha   90.00
_cell.angle_beta   90.00
_cell.angle_gamma   90.00
#
_symmetry.space_group_name_H-M   'P 1'
#
loop_
_entity.id
_entity.type
_entity.pdbx_description
1 polymer ?
#
loop_
_entity_poly.entity_id
_entity_poly.type
_entity_poly.pdbx_seq_one_letter_code
_entity_poly.pdbx_strand_id
1 'polypeptide(L)'
;MLKKKAKGFTLMEMVIVIAIIAILILLVLPNLTKQKDKAGDRTSDAFRTTLQTQVDLQDDPKSITSFDKLESDSLSKQQLEKANKEYKIVDGQVTKIKKDEK
;
A
#
# COMPACT_ATOMS: atom_id res chain seq x y z
N MET A 1 -4.96 63.94 -20.85
CA MET A 1 -5.47 62.57 -20.63
C MET A 1 -4.85 61.99 -19.37
N LEU A 2 -5.63 61.79 -18.30
CA LEU A 2 -5.15 61.21 -17.04
C LEU A 2 -5.07 59.68 -17.16
N LYS A 3 -3.87 59.10 -17.14
CA LYS A 3 -3.68 57.64 -17.08
C LYS A 3 -4.08 57.15 -15.67
N LYS A 4 -5.20 56.41 -15.57
CA LYS A 4 -5.53 55.64 -14.36
C LYS A 4 -4.47 54.55 -14.18
N LYS A 5 -3.78 54.53 -13.05
CA LYS A 5 -2.94 53.39 -12.66
C LYS A 5 -3.86 52.19 -12.40
N ALA A 6 -3.72 51.14 -13.19
CA ALA A 6 -4.33 49.86 -12.86
C ALA A 6 -3.68 49.34 -11.56
N LYS A 7 -4.49 48.98 -10.55
CA LYS A 7 -3.99 48.27 -9.37
C LYS A 7 -3.58 46.88 -9.85
N GLY A 8 -2.28 46.70 -10.06
CA GLY A 8 -1.68 45.41 -10.38
C GLY A 8 -1.67 44.53 -9.14
N PHE A 9 -1.74 43.24 -9.40
CA PHE A 9 -1.58 42.17 -8.41
C PHE A 9 -0.31 42.36 -7.58
N THR A 10 -0.44 42.28 -6.26
CA THR A 10 0.67 42.52 -5.34
C THR A 10 1.41 41.23 -5.02
N LEU A 11 2.70 41.33 -4.70
CA LEU A 11 3.46 40.20 -4.18
C LEU A 11 2.86 39.68 -2.86
N MET A 12 2.31 40.57 -2.02
CA MET A 12 1.65 40.19 -0.77
C MET A 12 0.43 39.29 -1.01
N GLU A 13 -0.37 39.54 -2.04
CA GLU A 13 -1.48 38.64 -2.41
C GLU A 13 -0.97 37.23 -2.73
N MET A 14 0.15 37.10 -3.44
CA MET A 14 0.72 35.78 -3.72
C MET A 14 1.27 35.08 -2.51
N VAL A 15 1.88 35.81 -1.57
CA VAL A 15 2.37 35.22 -0.32
C VAL A 15 1.21 34.67 0.52
N ILE A 16 0.11 35.42 0.64
CA ILE A 16 -1.07 34.96 1.40
C ILE A 16 -1.69 33.73 0.75
N VAL A 17 -1.80 33.70 -0.58
CA VAL A 17 -2.35 32.54 -1.30
C VAL A 17 -1.47 31.29 -1.10
N ILE A 18 -0.15 31.42 -1.22
CA ILE A 18 0.79 30.31 -0.98
C ILE A 18 0.69 29.84 0.48
N ALA A 19 0.57 30.76 1.45
CA ALA A 19 0.41 30.42 2.86
C ALA A 19 -0.87 29.60 3.12
N ILE A 20 -2.00 30.00 2.50
CA ILE A 20 -3.26 29.25 2.62
C ILE A 20 -3.13 27.85 2.00
N ILE A 21 -2.54 27.74 0.80
CA ILE A 21 -2.32 26.44 0.14
C ILE A 21 -1.43 25.53 0.99
N ALA A 22 -0.37 26.08 1.60
CA ALA A 22 0.51 25.31 2.48
C ALA A 22 -0.23 24.72 3.69
N ILE A 23 -1.10 25.50 4.35
CA ILE A 23 -1.93 25.02 5.46
C ILE A 23 -2.87 23.91 5.00
N LEU A 24 -3.53 24.07 3.85
CA LEU A 24 -4.42 23.06 3.29
C LEU A 24 -3.68 21.74 2.99
N ILE A 25 -2.48 21.82 2.41
CA ILE A 25 -1.63 20.65 2.14
C ILE A 25 -1.27 19.94 3.45
N LEU A 26 -0.89 20.67 4.51
CA LEU A 26 -0.57 20.09 5.82
C LEU A 26 -1.77 19.33 6.44
N LEU A 27 -3.00 19.77 6.19
CA LEU A 27 -4.20 19.07 6.67
C LEU A 27 -4.53 17.83 5.82
N VAL A 28 -4.30 17.89 4.50
CA VAL A 28 -4.67 16.82 3.56
C VAL A 28 -3.64 15.70 3.54
N LEU A 29 -2.34 16.02 3.60
CA LEU A 29 -1.24 15.04 3.58
C LEU A 29 -1.37 13.91 4.61
N PRO A 30 -1.61 14.15 5.91
CA PRO A 30 -1.71 13.05 6.88
C PRO A 30 -2.89 12.12 6.57
N ASN A 31 -3.97 12.64 5.99
CA ASN A 31 -5.11 11.83 5.59
C ASN A 31 -4.82 11.02 4.32
N LEU A 32 -4.03 11.54 3.38
CA LEU A 32 -3.58 10.81 2.19
C LEU A 32 -2.61 9.67 2.54
N THR A 33 -1.63 9.94 3.42
CA THR A 33 -0.67 8.91 3.85
C THR A 33 -1.38 7.74 4.53
N LYS A 34 -2.30 8.00 5.47
CA LYS A 34 -3.11 6.95 6.11
C LYS A 34 -3.95 6.14 5.13
N GLN A 35 -4.47 6.76 4.07
CA GLN A 35 -5.22 6.05 3.04
C GLN A 35 -4.32 5.17 2.18
N LYS A 36 -3.12 5.65 1.84
CA LYS A 36 -2.10 4.89 1.14
C LYS A 36 -1.66 3.67 1.94
N ASP A 37 -1.42 3.82 3.24
CA ASP A 37 -1.04 2.72 4.13
C ASP A 37 -2.15 1.67 4.21
N LYS A 38 -3.41 2.10 4.44
CA LYS A 38 -4.57 1.19 4.43
C LYS A 38 -4.76 0.48 3.10
N ALA A 39 -4.46 1.13 1.97
CA ALA A 39 -4.50 0.48 0.66
C ALA A 39 -3.40 -0.58 0.52
N GLY A 40 -2.20 -0.31 1.05
CA GLY A 40 -1.12 -1.28 1.15
C GLY A 40 -1.48 -2.50 2.00
N ASP A 41 -2.11 -2.28 3.15
CA ASP A 41 -2.58 -3.35 4.04
C ASP A 41 -3.63 -4.22 3.34
N ARG A 42 -4.65 -3.60 2.73
CA ARG A 42 -5.68 -4.32 1.97
C ARG A 42 -5.11 -5.13 0.81
N THR A 43 -4.12 -4.58 0.10
CA THR A 43 -3.44 -5.28 -0.98
C THR A 43 -2.69 -6.50 -0.46
N SER A 44 -2.02 -6.36 0.69
CA SER A 44 -1.29 -7.45 1.34
C SER A 44 -2.25 -8.53 1.84
N ASP A 45 -3.39 -8.14 2.40
CA ASP A 45 -4.41 -9.07 2.87
C ASP A 45 -5.09 -9.80 1.71
N ALA A 46 -5.40 -9.11 0.61
CA ALA A 46 -5.92 -9.74 -0.60
C ALA A 46 -4.92 -10.76 -1.17
N PHE A 47 -3.63 -10.42 -1.21
CA PHE A 47 -2.58 -11.32 -1.64
C PHE A 47 -2.47 -12.56 -0.73
N ARG A 48 -2.53 -12.37 0.59
CA ARG A 48 -2.60 -13.48 1.56
C ARG A 48 -3.79 -14.38 1.30
N THR A 49 -4.97 -13.82 1.01
CA THR A 49 -6.16 -14.61 0.69
C THR A 49 -5.97 -15.43 -0.58
N THR A 50 -5.35 -14.88 -1.63
CA THR A 50 -5.02 -15.65 -2.83
C THR A 50 -4.08 -16.81 -2.51
N LEU A 51 -3.03 -16.57 -1.72
CA LEU A 51 -2.13 -17.63 -1.26
C LEU A 51 -2.87 -18.70 -0.44
N GLN A 52 -3.79 -18.29 0.45
CA GLN A 52 -4.59 -19.21 1.24
C GLN A 52 -5.48 -20.07 0.36
N THR A 53 -6.15 -19.49 -0.64
CA THR A 53 -6.96 -20.23 -1.60
C THR A 53 -6.12 -21.28 -2.33
N GLN A 54 -4.87 -20.97 -2.68
CA GLN A 54 -3.97 -21.95 -3.31
C GLN A 54 -3.62 -23.13 -2.39
N VAL A 55 -3.46 -22.86 -1.09
CA VAL A 55 -3.24 -23.92 -0.09
C VAL A 55 -4.50 -24.76 0.10
N ASP A 56 -5.67 -24.13 0.13
CA ASP A 56 -6.97 -24.80 0.35
C ASP A 56 -7.40 -25.70 -0.82
N LEU A 57 -6.89 -25.46 -2.03
CA LEU A 57 -7.15 -26.28 -3.22
C LEU A 57 -6.35 -27.59 -3.25
N GLN A 58 -5.38 -27.77 -2.34
CA GLN A 58 -4.58 -28.99 -2.26
C GLN A 58 -5.35 -30.10 -1.51
N ASP A 59 -5.16 -31.35 -1.92
CA ASP A 59 -5.85 -32.51 -1.33
C ASP A 59 -5.54 -32.70 0.17
N ASP A 60 -4.33 -32.34 0.61
CA ASP A 60 -3.94 -32.28 2.02
C ASP A 60 -3.29 -30.92 2.34
N PRO A 61 -4.10 -29.90 2.69
CA PRO A 61 -3.61 -28.54 2.98
C PRO A 61 -2.62 -28.49 4.15
N LYS A 62 -2.72 -29.43 5.10
CA LYS A 62 -1.86 -29.48 6.29
C LYS A 62 -0.46 -30.01 5.97
N SER A 63 -0.32 -30.78 4.89
CA SER A 63 0.97 -31.30 4.42
C SER A 63 1.82 -30.24 3.68
N ILE A 64 1.21 -29.12 3.27
CA ILE A 64 1.88 -28.05 2.55
C ILE A 64 2.62 -27.15 3.53
N THR A 65 3.95 -27.14 3.40
CA THR A 65 4.85 -26.35 4.24
C THR A 65 5.64 -25.30 3.46
N SER A 66 5.57 -25.32 2.12
CA SER A 66 6.23 -24.33 1.26
C SER A 66 5.34 -23.92 0.11
N PHE A 67 5.44 -22.64 -0.29
CA PHE A 67 4.77 -22.11 -1.47
C PHE A 67 5.34 -22.70 -2.78
N ASP A 68 6.55 -23.26 -2.76
CA ASP A 68 7.15 -23.96 -3.92
C ASP A 68 6.42 -25.25 -4.31
N LYS A 69 5.63 -25.81 -3.38
CA LYS A 69 4.81 -27.01 -3.62
C LYS A 69 3.44 -26.68 -4.21
N LEU A 70 3.08 -25.40 -4.28
CA LEU A 70 1.87 -24.95 -4.95
C LEU A 70 2.13 -24.96 -6.46
N GLU A 71 1.08 -25.20 -7.26
CA GLU A 71 1.22 -25.32 -8.71
C GLU A 71 1.98 -24.13 -9.30
N SER A 72 3.04 -24.43 -10.07
CA SER A 72 3.99 -23.43 -10.58
C SER A 72 3.38 -22.42 -11.56
N ASP A 73 2.19 -22.69 -12.08
CA ASP A 73 1.47 -21.80 -13.01
C ASP A 73 0.51 -20.82 -12.30
N SER A 74 0.23 -21.05 -11.00
CA SER A 74 -0.72 -20.24 -10.23
C SER A 74 -0.11 -18.97 -9.61
N LEU A 75 1.23 -18.90 -9.52
CA LEU A 75 1.96 -17.77 -8.96
C LEU A 75 3.16 -17.42 -9.84
N SER A 76 3.33 -16.13 -10.14
CA SER A 76 4.54 -15.66 -10.82
C SER A 76 5.77 -15.78 -9.91
N LYS A 77 6.97 -15.86 -10.50
CA LYS A 77 8.25 -15.91 -9.74
C LYS A 77 8.37 -14.78 -8.72
N GLN A 78 7.94 -13.56 -9.09
CA GLN A 78 7.96 -12.40 -8.19
C GLN A 78 6.98 -12.55 -7.02
N GLN A 79 5.80 -13.12 -7.26
CA GLN A 79 4.83 -13.38 -6.19
C GLN A 79 5.32 -14.49 -5.26
N LEU A 80 5.99 -15.50 -5.79
CA LEU A 80 6.55 -16.59 -5.00
C LEU A 80 7.72 -16.12 -4.12
N GLU A 81 8.63 -15.30 -4.66
CA GLU A 81 9.67 -14.64 -3.86
C GLU A 81 9.08 -13.75 -2.76
N LYS A 82 8.04 -12.97 -3.09
CA LYS A 82 7.35 -12.13 -2.10
C LYS A 82 6.65 -12.98 -1.03
N ALA A 83 5.98 -14.05 -1.42
CA ALA A 83 5.30 -14.98 -0.51
C ALA A 83 6.29 -15.59 0.48
N ASN A 84 7.40 -16.14 -0.02
CA ASN A 84 8.47 -16.73 0.80
C ASN A 84 9.14 -15.72 1.74
N LYS A 85 9.18 -14.44 1.37
CA LYS A 85 9.79 -13.38 2.18
C LYS A 85 8.87 -12.84 3.28
N GLU A 86 7.57 -12.77 3.02
CA GLU A 86 6.61 -12.06 3.89
C GLU A 86 5.62 -13.00 4.60
N TYR A 87 5.45 -14.24 4.15
CA TYR A 87 4.44 -15.18 4.63
C TYR A 87 5.03 -16.56 4.90
N LYS A 88 4.34 -17.34 5.75
CA LYS A 88 4.64 -18.75 6.03
C LYS A 88 3.34 -19.54 6.13
N ILE A 89 3.40 -20.82 5.78
CA ILE A 89 2.27 -21.74 5.92
C ILE A 89 2.46 -22.50 7.24
N VAL A 90 1.47 -22.45 8.12
CA VAL A 90 1.45 -23.17 9.40
C VAL A 90 0.11 -23.88 9.51
N ASP A 91 0.13 -25.21 9.60
CA ASP A 91 -1.07 -26.06 9.69
C ASP A 91 -2.13 -25.79 8.61
N GLY A 92 -1.68 -25.56 7.38
CA GLY A 92 -2.54 -25.22 6.24
C GLY A 92 -3.02 -23.77 6.22
N GLN A 93 -2.54 -22.89 7.10
CA GLN A 93 -2.87 -21.46 7.10
C GLN A 93 -1.68 -20.58 6.73
N VAL A 94 -1.91 -19.65 5.80
CA VAL A 94 -0.96 -18.60 5.43
C VAL A 94 -0.97 -17.53 6.51
N THR A 95 0.17 -17.30 7.14
CA THR A 95 0.37 -16.28 8.19
C THR A 95 1.49 -15.33 7.79
N LYS A 96 1.34 -14.03 8.08
CA LYS A 96 2.43 -13.06 7.89
C LYS A 96 3.59 -13.46 8.81
N ILE A 97 4.80 -13.51 8.28
CA ILE A 97 6.01 -13.58 9.10
C ILE A 97 6.00 -12.28 9.89
N LYS A 98 5.78 -12.37 11.21
CA LYS A 98 5.96 -11.21 12.08
C LYS A 98 7.36 -10.70 11.84
N LYS A 99 7.46 -9.54 11.18
CA LYS A 99 8.67 -8.73 11.22
C LYS A 99 8.72 -8.28 12.68
N ASP A 100 9.63 -8.87 13.46
CA ASP A 100 9.90 -8.38 14.81
C ASP A 100 10.02 -6.86 14.75
N GLU A 101 9.26 -6.19 15.63
CA GLU A 101 9.37 -4.76 15.86
C GLU A 101 10.84 -4.37 15.98
N LYS A 102 11.29 -3.50 15.08
CA LYS A 102 12.40 -2.59 15.35
C LYS A 102 11.95 -1.18 15.03
#